data_AF-A0A3N0GP07-F1
#
_entry.id   AF-A0A3N0GP07-F1
#
_cell.length_a   1.000
_cell.length_b   1.000
_cell.length_c   1.000
_cell.angle_alpha   90.00
_cell.angle_beta   90.00
_cell.angle_gamma   90.00
#
_symmetry.space_group_name_H-M   'P 1'
#
loop_
_entity.id
_entity.type
_entity.pdbx_description
1 polymer ?
#
loop_
_entity_poly.entity_id
_entity_poly.type
_entity_poly.pdbx_seq_one_letter_code
_entity_poly.pdbx_strand_id
1 'polypeptide(L)' 'MLAFFQKITRRDEDGASAVEYGLLVAGIAALIVAVVFLFGGLIKNVFSNTCDKIKNSASITASCS' A
#
# COMPACT_ATOMS: atom_id res chain seq x y z
N MET A 1 -8.81 35.42 -33.61
CA MET A 1 -8.93 33.97 -33.91
C MET A 1 -7.70 33.15 -33.52
N LEU A 2 -6.50 33.75 -33.41
CA LEU A 2 -5.25 33.02 -33.11
C LEU A 2 -5.00 32.71 -31.61
N ALA A 3 -5.68 33.40 -30.68
CA ALA A 3 -5.48 33.23 -29.24
C ALA A 3 -6.01 31.89 -28.68
N PHE A 4 -6.88 31.18 -29.41
CA PHE A 4 -7.49 29.93 -28.94
C PHE A 4 -6.53 28.72 -29.07
N PHE A 5 -5.70 28.69 -30.10
CA PHE A 5 -4.72 27.61 -30.33
C PHE A 5 -3.57 27.63 -29.30
N GLN A 6 -3.12 28.82 -28.87
CA GLN A 6 -2.05 28.94 -27.88
C GLN A 6 -2.45 28.41 -26.49
N LYS A 7 -3.74 28.29 -26.18
CA LYS A 7 -4.25 27.73 -24.91
C LYS A 7 -4.32 26.19 -24.90
N ILE A 8 -4.22 25.56 -26.06
CA ILE A 8 -4.18 24.09 -26.16
C ILE A 8 -2.74 23.59 -25.91
N THR A 9 -1.73 24.24 -26.50
CA THR A 9 -0.33 23.81 -26.38
C THR A 9 0.26 24.01 -24.98
N ARG A 10 -0.25 24.98 -24.21
CA ARG A 10 0.24 25.28 -22.85
C ARG A 10 -0.23 24.29 -21.78
N ARG A 11 -1.21 23.43 -22.09
CA ARG A 11 -1.78 22.46 -21.13
C ARG A 11 -1.12 21.08 -21.19
N ASP A 12 -0.42 20.76 -22.27
CA ASP A 12 0.31 19.50 -22.42
C ASP A 12 1.56 19.44 -21.52
N GLU A 13 2.25 20.57 -21.35
CA GLU A 13 3.46 20.69 -20.52
C GLU A 13 3.17 20.43 -19.01
N ASP A 14 2.01 20.91 -18.53
CA ASP A 14 1.55 20.71 -17.15
C ASP A 14 1.03 19.27 -16.91
N GLY A 15 0.42 18.65 -17.93
CA GLY A 15 -0.13 17.29 -17.85
C GLY A 15 0.93 16.19 -17.90
N ALA A 16 1.98 16.35 -18.71
CA ALA A 16 3.10 15.43 -18.76
C ALA A 16 3.86 15.38 -17.42
N SER A 17 4.03 16.54 -16.77
CA SER A 17 4.62 16.61 -15.42
C SER A 17 3.77 15.93 -14.34
N ALA A 18 2.44 15.98 -14.44
CA ALA A 18 1.55 15.35 -13.46
C ALA A 18 1.68 13.82 -13.43
N VAL A 19 1.97 13.20 -14.58
CA VAL A 19 2.11 11.74 -14.71
C VAL A 19 3.45 11.26 -14.15
N GLU A 20 4.54 12.02 -14.28
CA GLU A 20 5.85 11.65 -13.74
C GLU A 20 5.83 11.55 -12.21
N TYR A 21 5.32 12.58 -11.53
CA TYR A 21 5.15 12.54 -10.07
C TYR A 21 4.07 11.52 -9.66
N GLY A 22 3.02 11.36 -10.46
CA GLY A 22 1.99 10.35 -10.24
C GLY A 22 2.54 8.92 -10.27
N LEU A 23 3.47 8.62 -11.19
CA LEU A 23 4.09 7.30 -11.30
C LEU A 23 5.06 7.01 -10.14
N LEU A 24 5.82 8.01 -9.68
CA LEU A 24 6.66 7.84 -8.48
C LEU A 24 5.82 7.57 -7.23
N VAL A 25 4.73 8.30 -7.04
CA VAL A 25 3.80 8.08 -5.92
C VAL A 25 3.14 6.70 -6.03
N ALA A 26 2.71 6.30 -7.23
CA ALA A 26 2.15 4.96 -7.46
C ALA A 26 3.15 3.84 -7.15
N GLY A 27 4.43 4.02 -7.51
CA GLY A 27 5.50 3.07 -7.18
C GLY A 27 5.71 2.92 -5.67
N ILE A 28 5.76 4.04 -4.94
CA ILE A 28 5.88 4.01 -3.47
C ILE A 28 4.64 3.37 -2.84
N ALA A 29 3.44 3.69 -3.32
CA ALA A 29 2.19 3.10 -2.83
C ALA A 29 2.18 1.58 -3.04
N ALA A 30 2.58 1.09 -4.22
CA ALA A 30 2.69 -0.34 -4.50
C ALA A 30 3.71 -1.03 -3.58
N LEU A 31 4.85 -0.40 -3.32
CA LEU A 31 5.87 -0.91 -2.40
C LEU A 31 5.32 -1.05 -0.99
N ILE A 32 4.67 0.00 -0.46
CA ILE A 32 4.09 -0.03 0.90
C ILE A 32 3.06 -1.14 1.01
N VAL A 33 2.16 -1.27 0.03
CA VAL A 33 1.14 -2.33 -0.01
C VAL A 33 1.80 -3.72 0.01
N ALA A 34 2.83 -3.94 -0.81
CA ALA A 34 3.56 -5.21 -0.84
C ALA A 34 4.17 -5.55 0.52
N VAL A 35 4.82 -4.58 1.18
CA VAL A 35 5.41 -4.76 2.52
C VAL A 35 4.32 -5.10 3.54
N VAL A 36 3.19 -4.41 3.53
CA VAL A 36 2.08 -4.66 4.46
C VAL A 36 1.53 -6.08 4.32
N PHE A 37 1.34 -6.57 3.08
CA PHE A 37 0.86 -7.94 2.87
C PHE A 37 1.86 -8.99 3.34
N LEU A 38 3.15 -8.80 3.07
CA LEU A 38 4.20 -9.70 3.52
C LEU A 38 4.30 -9.74 5.05
N PHE A 39 4.32 -8.57 5.69
CA PHE A 39 4.45 -8.47 7.14
C PHE A 39 3.16 -8.90 7.85
N GLY A 40 1.99 -8.61 7.30
CA GLY A 40 0.70 -9.00 7.89
C GLY A 40 0.56 -10.52 8.06
N GLY A 41 0.97 -11.30 7.06
CA GLY A 41 1.00 -12.76 7.15
C GLY A 41 1.94 -13.28 8.24
N LEU A 42 3.15 -12.70 8.32
CA LEU A 42 4.15 -13.06 9.34
C LEU A 42 3.65 -12.74 10.75
N ILE A 43 3.10 -11.55 10.94
CA ILE A 43 2.55 -11.10 12.22
C ILE A 43 1.40 -12.01 12.67
N LYS A 44 0.46 -12.33 11.78
CA LYS A 44 -0.64 -13.27 12.07
C LYS A 44 -0.10 -14.63 12.51
N ASN A 45 0.93 -15.14 11.84
CA ASN A 45 1.54 -16.42 12.18
C ASN A 45 2.21 -16.37 13.56
N VAL A 46 2.96 -15.31 13.88
CA VAL A 46 3.59 -15.14 15.20
C VAL A 46 2.55 -15.06 16.31
N PHE A 47 1.47 -14.28 16.11
CA PHE A 47 0.38 -14.20 17.08
C PHE A 47 -0.35 -15.54 17.26
N SER A 48 -0.64 -16.26 16.17
CA SER A 48 -1.26 -17.59 16.25
C SER A 48 -0.39 -18.55 17.05
N ASN A 49 0.90 -18.67 16.71
CA ASN A 49 1.83 -19.55 17.42
C ASN A 49 1.98 -19.19 18.91
N THR A 50 2.01 -17.90 19.23
CA THR A 50 2.08 -17.42 20.61
C THR A 50 0.80 -17.79 21.36
N CYS A 51 -0.36 -17.59 20.72
CA CYS A 51 -1.65 -17.93 21.29
C CYS A 51 -1.79 -19.44 21.53
N ASP A 52 -1.33 -20.28 20.60
CA ASP A 52 -1.31 -21.74 20.74
C ASP A 52 -0.42 -22.19 21.91
N LYS A 53 0.76 -21.56 22.06
CA LYS A 53 1.67 -21.82 23.19
C LYS A 53 1.03 -21.43 24.52
N ILE A 54 0.35 -20.29 24.59
CA ILE A 54 -0.36 -19.83 25.80
C ILE A 54 -1.51 -20.78 26.13
N LYS A 55 -2.33 -21.14 25.14
CA LYS A 55 -3.44 -22.09 25.29
C LYS A 55 -2.96 -23.43 25.86
N ASN A 56 -1.88 -23.97 25.32
CA ASN A 56 -1.30 -25.24 25.79
C ASN A 56 -0.73 -25.11 27.21
N SER A 57 0.00 -24.02 27.49
CA SER A 57 0.67 -23.83 28.78
C SER A 57 -0.30 -23.49 29.93
N ALA A 58 -1.40 -22.79 29.63
CA ALA A 58 -2.35 -22.32 30.64
C ALA A 58 -3.67 -23.11 30.65
N SER A 59 -3.84 -24.13 29.80
CA SER A 59 -5.06 -24.93 29.64
C SER A 59 -6.32 -24.06 29.44
N ILE A 60 -6.17 -22.89 28.81
CA ILE A 60 -7.26 -21.93 28.60
C ILE A 60 -7.89 -22.21 27.24
N THR A 61 -9.19 -22.52 27.22
CA THR A 61 -9.98 -22.66 25.98
C THR A 61 -10.31 -21.28 25.39
N ALA A 62 -9.29 -20.48 25.06
CA ALA A 62 -9.46 -19.25 24.31
C ALA A 62 -9.40 -19.56 22.81
N SER A 63 -10.35 -19.02 22.04
CA SER A 63 -10.35 -19.10 20.58
C SER A 63 -9.40 -18.05 20.01
N CYS A 64 -8.27 -18.51 19.48
CA CYS A 64 -7.31 -17.69 18.73
C CYS A 64 -7.79 -17.57 17.27
N SER A 65 -7.89 -16.36 16.73
CA SER A 65 -8.39 -16.05 15.38
C SER A 65 -7.37 -15.28 14.54
#